data_AF-A0A914VU49-F1
#
_entry.id   AF-A0A914VU49-F1
#
_cell.length_a   1.000
_cell.length_b   1.000
_cell.length_c   1.000
_cell.angle_alpha   90.00
_cell.angle_beta   90.00
_cell.angle_gamma   90.00
#
_symmetry.space_group_name_H-M   'P 1'
#
loop_
_entity.id
_entity.type
_entity.pdbx_description
1 polymer ?
#
loop_
_entity_poly.entity_id
_entity_poly.type
_entity_poly.pdbx_seq_one_letter_code
_entity_poly.pdbx_strand_id
1 'polypeptide(L)'
;MINHRRKLMKLLRQEDEESFEHLLKELKIAYHVPPLPEDEQARTRKAWSEDQIRRRVEAEKERRLNEFRHQLAAKRERFIAMRDRRLKELDEEEAAIRSKLQELTTIDGDVLDVKGVYEGRTIDSRSEDKMHDRLFYHKDKMNV
;
A
#
# COMPACT_ATOMS: atom_id res chain seq x y z
N MET A 1 -27.94 54.80 21.70
CA MET A 1 -27.92 54.21 23.05
C MET A 1 -27.43 52.75 23.07
N ILE A 2 -28.00 51.83 22.27
CA ILE A 2 -27.63 50.39 22.29
C ILE A 2 -26.16 50.11 21.89
N ASN A 3 -25.64 50.77 20.86
CA ASN A 3 -24.26 50.57 20.40
C ASN A 3 -23.23 51.00 21.46
N HIS A 4 -23.54 52.05 22.21
CA HIS A 4 -22.71 52.50 23.33
C HIS A 4 -22.67 51.44 24.44
N ARG A 5 -23.82 50.86 24.80
CA ARG A 5 -23.89 49.72 25.73
C ARG A 5 -23.08 48.52 25.25
N ARG A 6 -23.17 48.16 23.96
CA ARG A 6 -22.36 47.06 23.38
C ARG A 6 -20.86 47.33 23.49
N LYS A 7 -20.43 48.58 23.29
CA LYS A 7 -19.03 48.99 23.45
C LYS A 7 -18.55 48.83 24.89
N LEU A 8 -19.36 49.25 25.87
CA LEU A 8 -19.07 49.07 27.30
C LEU A 8 -19.00 47.60 27.68
N MET A 9 -19.95 46.79 27.22
CA MET A 9 -19.94 45.34 27.44
C MET A 9 -18.70 44.66 26.83
N LYS A 10 -18.23 45.12 25.67
CA LYS A 10 -16.99 44.62 25.05
C LYS A 10 -15.76 44.96 25.91
N LEU A 11 -15.68 46.18 26.43
CA LEU A 11 -14.60 46.61 27.32
C LEU A 11 -14.62 45.82 28.63
N LEU A 12 -15.80 45.70 29.25
CA LEU A 12 -15.95 44.94 30.48
C LEU A 12 -15.51 43.48 30.31
N ARG A 13 -15.94 42.83 29.22
CA ARG A 13 -15.50 41.47 28.89
C ARG A 13 -13.96 41.35 28.76
N GLN A 14 -13.28 42.39 28.28
CA GLN A 14 -11.83 42.38 28.12
C GLN A 14 -11.08 42.57 29.44
N GLU A 15 -11.68 43.30 30.39
CA GLU A 15 -11.08 43.64 31.69
C GLU A 15 -11.44 42.63 32.78
N ASP A 16 -12.71 42.22 32.86
CA ASP A 16 -13.26 41.32 33.88
C ASP A 16 -14.44 40.48 33.34
N GLU A 17 -14.17 39.20 33.06
CA GLU A 17 -15.15 38.26 32.54
C GLU A 17 -16.19 37.83 33.61
N GLU A 18 -15.82 37.80 34.90
CA GLU A 18 -16.72 37.35 35.97
C GLU A 18 -17.86 38.35 36.21
N SER A 19 -17.50 39.64 36.29
CA SER A 19 -18.48 40.73 36.37
C SER A 19 -19.35 40.82 35.12
N PHE A 20 -18.77 40.55 33.94
CA PHE A 20 -19.51 40.51 32.68
C PHE A 20 -20.57 39.40 32.68
N GLU A 21 -20.22 38.17 33.07
CA GLU A 21 -21.20 37.08 33.17
C GLU A 21 -22.29 37.35 34.19
N HIS A 22 -21.95 37.93 35.34
CA HIS A 22 -22.91 38.27 36.38
C HIS A 22 -23.95 39.27 35.84
N LEU A 23 -23.50 40.33 35.17
CA LEU A 23 -24.38 41.32 34.54
C LEU A 23 -25.25 40.72 33.43
N LEU A 24 -24.74 39.78 32.63
CA LEU A 24 -25.56 39.09 31.63
C LEU A 24 -26.71 38.30 32.28
N LYS A 25 -26.42 37.64 33.41
CA LYS A 25 -27.40 36.86 34.19
C LYS A 25 -28.44 37.78 34.85
N GLU A 26 -28.01 38.88 35.46
CA GLU A 26 -28.90 39.86 36.12
C GLU A 26 -29.81 40.58 35.13
N LEU A 27 -29.23 41.12 34.05
CA LEU A 27 -29.97 41.87 33.04
C LEU A 27 -30.76 40.96 32.09
N LYS A 28 -30.52 39.63 32.13
CA LYS A 28 -31.10 38.62 31.24
C LYS A 28 -30.92 38.96 29.76
N ILE A 29 -29.72 39.43 29.41
CA ILE A 29 -29.39 39.83 28.04
C ILE A 29 -28.49 38.75 27.42
N ALA A 30 -28.79 38.37 26.17
CA ALA A 30 -27.87 37.59 25.36
C ALA A 30 -26.84 38.53 24.68
N TYR A 31 -25.55 38.27 24.91
CA TYR A 31 -24.48 38.99 24.23
C TYR A 31 -24.12 38.28 22.91
N HIS A 32 -24.42 38.94 21.79
CA HIS A 32 -24.07 38.45 20.46
C HIS A 32 -22.87 39.24 19.90
N VAL A 33 -21.79 38.53 19.58
CA VAL A 33 -20.63 39.09 18.87
C VAL A 33 -21.02 39.20 17.39
N PRO A 34 -20.98 40.41 16.79
CA PRO A 34 -21.27 40.54 15.36
C PRO A 34 -20.28 39.68 14.56
N PRO A 35 -20.74 39.02 13.48
CA PRO A 35 -19.85 38.24 12.62
C PRO A 35 -18.77 39.14 12.01
N LEU A 36 -17.65 38.52 11.65
CA LEU A 36 -16.61 39.21 10.88
C LEU A 36 -17.18 39.58 9.50
N PRO A 37 -16.67 40.65 8.85
CA PRO A 37 -17.14 41.06 7.52
C PRO A 37 -16.99 39.96 6.45
N GLU A 38 -16.04 39.05 6.61
CA GLU A 38 -15.82 37.90 5.72
C GLU A 38 -16.93 36.84 5.87
N ASP A 39 -17.47 36.69 7.08
CA ASP A 39 -18.53 35.75 7.41
C ASP A 39 -19.93 36.35 7.23
N GLU A 40 -20.03 37.65 6.92
CA GLU A 40 -21.30 38.29 6.64
C GLU A 40 -21.88 37.75 5.33
N GLN A 41 -22.98 37.01 5.45
CA GLN A 41 -23.75 36.59 4.28
C GLN A 41 -24.19 37.81 3.46
N ALA A 42 -23.83 37.79 2.18
CA ALA A 42 -24.23 38.84 1.25
C ALA A 42 -25.77 38.95 1.22
N ARG A 43 -26.28 40.17 1.44
CA ARG A 43 -27.72 40.45 1.62
C ARG A 43 -28.54 40.44 0.32
N THR A 44 -27.89 40.23 -0.83
CA THR A 44 -28.59 40.19 -2.13
C THR A 44 -29.24 38.83 -2.36
N ARG A 45 -30.45 38.83 -2.94
CA ARG A 45 -31.18 37.58 -3.26
C ARG A 45 -30.35 36.62 -4.13
N LYS A 46 -29.58 37.18 -5.07
CA LYS A 46 -28.66 36.42 -5.92
C LYS A 46 -27.60 35.70 -5.08
N ALA A 47 -26.88 36.43 -4.23
CA ALA A 47 -25.84 35.82 -3.41
C ALA A 47 -26.40 34.81 -2.40
N TRP A 48 -27.59 35.07 -1.84
CA TRP A 48 -28.28 34.09 -1.00
C TRP A 48 -28.61 32.81 -1.78
N SER A 49 -29.15 32.94 -2.99
CA SER A 49 -29.44 31.77 -3.84
C SER A 49 -28.19 30.98 -4.22
N GLU A 50 -27.08 31.66 -4.50
CA GLU A 50 -25.79 31.05 -4.82
C GLU A 50 -25.20 30.33 -3.60
N ASP A 51 -25.28 30.91 -2.40
CA ASP A 51 -24.85 30.28 -1.15
C ASP A 51 -25.68 29.03 -0.84
N GLN A 52 -26.99 29.09 -1.02
CA GLN A 52 -27.87 27.93 -0.84
C GLN A 52 -27.51 26.79 -1.82
N ILE A 53 -27.23 27.12 -3.08
CA ILE A 53 -26.80 26.13 -4.07
C ILE A 53 -25.43 25.56 -3.69
N ARG A 54 -24.48 26.42 -3.28
CA ARG A 54 -23.13 26.01 -2.88
C ARG A 54 -23.17 25.02 -1.72
N ARG A 55 -23.93 25.31 -0.66
CA ARG A 55 -24.12 24.41 0.49
C ARG A 55 -24.68 23.05 0.08
N ARG A 56 -25.67 23.03 -0.83
CA ARG A 56 -26.24 21.79 -1.36
C ARG A 56 -25.21 20.98 -2.15
N VAL A 57 -24.43 21.65 -2.99
CA VAL A 57 -23.36 21.03 -3.78
C VAL A 57 -22.26 20.46 -2.87
N GLU A 58 -21.86 21.19 -1.84
CA GLU A 58 -20.88 20.73 -0.85
C GLU A 58 -21.38 19.50 -0.10
N ALA A 59 -22.63 19.53 0.40
CA ALA A 59 -23.24 18.37 1.04
C ALA A 59 -23.32 17.15 0.11
N GLU A 60 -23.64 17.36 -1.17
CA GLU A 60 -23.66 16.26 -2.15
C GLU A 60 -22.25 15.72 -2.44
N LYS A 61 -21.24 16.60 -2.55
CA LYS A 61 -19.84 16.21 -2.73
C LYS A 61 -19.37 15.36 -1.55
N GLU A 62 -19.64 15.77 -0.32
CA GLU A 62 -19.30 15.00 0.88
C GLU A 62 -20.00 13.64 0.90
N ARG A 63 -21.28 13.58 0.53
CA ARG A 63 -22.03 12.32 0.44
C ARG A 63 -21.39 11.37 -0.57
N ARG A 64 -21.13 11.84 -1.79
CA ARG A 64 -20.47 11.06 -2.85
C ARG A 64 -19.06 10.61 -2.43
N LEU A 65 -18.31 11.49 -1.75
CA LEU A 65 -16.97 11.15 -1.24
C LEU A 65 -17.05 10.01 -0.21
N ASN A 66 -18.02 10.05 0.69
CA ASN A 66 -18.23 8.99 1.66
C ASN A 66 -18.66 7.68 1.00
N GLU A 67 -19.56 7.72 0.01
CA GLU A 67 -19.93 6.56 -0.80
C GLU A 67 -18.69 5.93 -1.47
N PHE A 68 -17.82 6.73 -2.09
CA PHE A 68 -16.57 6.24 -2.69
C PHE A 68 -15.60 5.66 -1.67
N ARG A 69 -15.49 6.26 -0.48
CA ARG A 69 -14.65 5.71 0.61
C ARG A 69 -15.12 4.32 1.02
N HIS A 70 -16.42 4.12 1.19
CA HIS A 70 -16.98 2.80 1.52
C HIS A 70 -16.74 1.78 0.40
N GLN A 71 -16.95 2.18 -0.87
CA GLN A 71 -16.69 1.30 -2.00
C GLN A 71 -15.21 0.91 -2.10
N LEU A 72 -14.29 1.85 -1.87
CA LEU A 72 -12.86 1.60 -1.90
C LEU A 72 -12.44 0.65 -0.77
N ALA A 73 -12.97 0.85 0.44
CA ALA A 73 -12.71 -0.04 1.57
C ALA A 73 -13.15 -1.47 1.26
N ALA A 74 -14.37 -1.65 0.75
CA ALA A 74 -14.89 -2.96 0.35
C ALA A 74 -14.06 -3.62 -0.76
N LYS A 75 -13.62 -2.85 -1.77
CA LYS A 75 -12.73 -3.35 -2.83
C LYS A 75 -11.38 -3.78 -2.28
N ARG A 76 -10.80 -3.01 -1.37
CA ARG A 76 -9.52 -3.30 -0.73
C ARG A 76 -9.60 -4.57 0.10
N GLU A 77 -10.67 -4.74 0.89
CA GLU A 77 -10.89 -5.94 1.69
C GLU A 77 -11.02 -7.19 0.82
N ARG A 78 -11.81 -7.12 -0.27
CA ARG A 78 -11.92 -8.22 -1.24
C ARG A 78 -10.57 -8.55 -1.90
N PHE A 79 -9.80 -7.53 -2.26
CA PHE A 79 -8.48 -7.71 -2.87
C PHE A 79 -7.49 -8.37 -1.89
N ILE A 80 -7.47 -7.93 -0.63
CA ILE A 80 -6.63 -8.53 0.42
C ILE A 80 -7.03 -10.00 0.63
N ALA A 81 -8.33 -10.29 0.77
CA ALA A 81 -8.81 -11.66 0.93
C ALA A 81 -8.43 -12.57 -0.25
N MET A 82 -8.57 -12.08 -1.49
CA MET A 82 -8.14 -12.80 -2.69
C MET A 82 -6.63 -13.05 -2.69
N ARG A 83 -5.83 -12.02 -2.39
CA ARG A 83 -4.37 -12.09 -2.34
C ARG A 83 -3.93 -13.11 -1.28
N ASP A 84 -4.47 -13.02 -0.07
CA ASP A 84 -4.09 -13.88 1.05
C ASP A 84 -4.46 -15.35 0.77
N ARG A 85 -5.61 -15.59 0.10
CA ARG A 85 -5.95 -16.92 -0.39
C ARG A 85 -4.92 -17.43 -1.41
N ARG A 86 -4.56 -16.60 -2.40
CA ARG A 86 -3.58 -17.01 -3.41
C ARG A 86 -2.20 -17.26 -2.80
N LEU A 87 -1.82 -16.49 -1.79
CA LEU A 87 -0.55 -16.65 -1.08
C LEU A 87 -0.51 -17.98 -0.33
N LYS A 88 -1.61 -18.37 0.35
CA LYS A 88 -1.73 -19.69 0.97
C LYS A 88 -1.65 -20.83 -0.04
N GLU A 89 -2.32 -20.72 -1.18
CA GLU A 89 -2.23 -21.73 -2.25
C GLU A 89 -0.79 -21.89 -2.74
N LEU A 90 -0.06 -20.79 -2.91
CA LEU A 90 1.35 -20.82 -3.31
C LEU A 90 2.27 -21.39 -2.22
N ASP A 91 2.02 -21.08 -0.95
CA ASP A 91 2.77 -21.63 0.18
C ASP A 91 2.59 -23.16 0.28
N GLU A 92 1.36 -23.66 0.05
CA GLU A 92 1.04 -25.09 -0.01
C GLU A 92 1.73 -25.77 -1.20
N GLU A 93 1.68 -25.16 -2.39
CA GLU A 93 2.40 -25.63 -3.58
C GLU A 93 3.93 -25.67 -3.35
N GLU A 94 4.49 -24.62 -2.74
CA GLU A 94 5.92 -24.54 -2.43
C GLU A 94 6.32 -25.62 -1.41
N ALA A 95 5.52 -25.82 -0.35
CA ALA A 95 5.77 -26.86 0.63
C ALA A 95 5.72 -28.27 -0.01
N ALA A 96 4.76 -28.52 -0.89
CA ALA A 96 4.66 -29.78 -1.62
C ALA A 96 5.88 -30.02 -2.53
N ILE A 97 6.33 -28.99 -3.27
CA ILE A 97 7.53 -29.08 -4.11
C ILE A 97 8.77 -29.32 -3.26
N ARG A 98 8.94 -28.60 -2.14
CA ARG A 98 10.06 -28.80 -1.22
C ARG A 98 10.08 -30.20 -0.62
N SER A 99 8.92 -30.75 -0.22
CA SER A 99 8.81 -32.13 0.25
C SER A 99 9.23 -33.12 -0.83
N LYS A 100 8.75 -32.93 -2.07
CA LYS A 100 9.09 -33.79 -3.20
C LYS A 100 10.58 -33.71 -3.56
N LEU A 101 11.19 -32.53 -3.48
CA LEU A 101 12.64 -32.36 -3.65
C LEU A 101 13.42 -33.07 -2.53
N GLN A 102 12.97 -32.97 -1.29
CA GLN A 102 13.57 -33.70 -0.16
C GLN A 102 13.48 -35.21 -0.37
N GLU A 103 12.31 -35.73 -0.76
CA GLU A 103 12.10 -37.15 -1.09
C GLU A 103 13.03 -37.60 -2.22
N LEU A 104 13.16 -36.83 -3.30
CA LEU A 104 14.10 -37.14 -4.38
C LEU A 104 15.55 -37.15 -3.87
N THR A 105 15.96 -36.19 -3.04
CA THR A 105 17.30 -36.23 -2.42
C THR A 105 17.50 -37.37 -1.43
N THR A 106 16.43 -37.96 -0.86
CA THR A 106 16.53 -39.13 0.03
C THR A 106 16.49 -40.45 -0.75
N ILE A 107 15.71 -40.52 -1.83
CA ILE A 107 15.65 -41.68 -2.75
C ILE A 107 16.96 -41.80 -3.54
N ASP A 108 17.55 -40.68 -3.94
CA ASP A 108 18.85 -40.68 -4.61
C ASP A 108 20.01 -41.07 -3.67
N GLY A 109 19.80 -41.09 -2.33
CA GLY A 109 20.61 -41.84 -1.35
C GLY A 109 22.10 -41.49 -1.22
N ASP A 110 22.67 -40.82 -2.20
CA ASP A 110 24.07 -40.47 -2.29
C ASP A 110 24.18 -38.97 -2.09
N VAL A 111 24.64 -38.60 -0.89
CA VAL A 111 25.78 -37.70 -0.86
C VAL A 111 26.82 -38.38 -1.76
N LEU A 112 26.90 -37.95 -3.02
CA LEU A 112 27.88 -38.47 -3.96
C LEU A 112 29.25 -38.20 -3.34
N ASP A 113 29.79 -39.20 -2.65
CA ASP A 113 31.21 -39.35 -2.42
C ASP A 113 31.80 -39.60 -3.82
N VAL A 114 32.10 -38.51 -4.52
CA VAL A 114 32.70 -38.54 -5.86
C VAL A 114 34.10 -39.12 -5.71
N LYS A 115 34.18 -40.45 -5.61
CA LYS A 115 35.41 -41.25 -5.68
C LYS A 115 35.89 -41.48 -7.11
N GLY A 116 35.13 -41.04 -8.09
CA GLY A 116 35.48 -41.11 -9.50
C GLY A 116 35.83 -39.72 -10.03
N VAL A 117 37.11 -39.48 -10.31
CA VAL A 117 37.51 -38.39 -11.21
C VAL A 117 36.82 -38.66 -12.55
N TYR A 118 36.07 -37.68 -13.06
CA TYR A 118 35.48 -37.77 -14.39
C TYR A 118 36.59 -37.72 -15.45
N GLU A 119 37.08 -38.89 -15.86
CA GLU A 119 37.91 -39.03 -17.06
C GLU A 119 36.99 -39.01 -18.28
N GLY A 120 36.65 -37.81 -18.73
CA GLY A 120 35.82 -37.60 -19.92
C GLY A 120 36.33 -38.38 -21.14
N ARG A 121 35.39 -38.90 -21.94
CA ARG A 121 35.59 -39.49 -23.30
C ARG A 121 36.65 -40.59 -23.43
N THR A 122 36.87 -41.41 -22.40
CA THR A 122 37.89 -42.48 -22.42
C THR A 122 37.69 -43.56 -23.49
N ILE A 123 36.45 -43.82 -23.94
CA ILE A 123 36.18 -44.80 -25.00
C ILE A 123 36.46 -44.19 -26.38
N ASP A 124 35.96 -42.98 -26.65
CA ASP A 124 36.18 -42.30 -27.93
C ASP A 124 37.67 -42.02 -28.14
N SER A 125 38.38 -41.48 -27.13
CA SER A 125 39.81 -41.18 -27.24
C SER A 125 40.68 -42.43 -27.39
N ARG A 126 40.41 -43.51 -26.64
CA ARG A 126 41.14 -44.79 -26.85
C ARG A 126 40.85 -45.43 -28.20
N SER A 127 39.64 -45.26 -28.72
CA SER A 127 39.27 -45.79 -30.03
C SER A 127 39.95 -44.98 -31.14
N GLU A 128 39.99 -43.66 -31.04
CA GLU A 128 40.74 -42.77 -31.93
C GLU A 128 42.23 -43.07 -31.89
N ASP A 129 42.85 -43.18 -30.70
CA ASP A 129 44.28 -43.48 -30.57
C ASP A 129 44.65 -44.83 -31.20
N LYS A 130 43.83 -45.88 -30.95
CA LYS A 130 44.07 -47.19 -31.58
C LYS A 130 43.84 -47.18 -33.08
N MET A 131 42.88 -46.41 -33.58
CA MET A 131 42.66 -46.26 -35.02
C MET A 131 43.82 -45.47 -35.65
N HIS A 132 44.31 -44.44 -34.98
CA HIS A 132 45.43 -43.61 -35.42
C HIS A 132 46.75 -44.41 -35.45
N ASP A 133 47.06 -45.16 -34.40
CA ASP A 133 48.22 -46.08 -34.40
C ASP A 133 48.14 -47.10 -35.54
N ARG A 134 46.95 -47.62 -35.80
CA ARG A 134 46.75 -48.63 -36.84
C ARG A 134 46.78 -48.06 -38.25
N LEU A 135 46.48 -46.77 -38.46
CA LEU A 135 46.54 -46.13 -39.77
C LEU A 135 47.91 -45.49 -40.06
N PHE A 136 48.56 -44.90 -39.05
CA PHE A 136 49.75 -44.06 -39.24
C PHE A 136 51.05 -44.68 -38.73
N TYR A 137 50.98 -45.69 -37.85
CA TYR A 137 52.16 -46.39 -37.33
C TYR A 137 52.09 -47.89 -37.67
N HIS A 138 52.16 -48.19 -38.96
CA HIS A 138 52.55 -49.53 -39.40
C HIS A 138 54.03 -49.73 -39.09
N LYS A 139 54.33 -50.75 -38.29
CA LYS A 139 55.69 -51.26 -38.13
C LYS A 139 56.09 -51.84 -39.49
N ASP A 140 56.78 -51.05 -40.31
CA ASP A 140 57.56 -51.54 -41.44
C ASP A 140 58.52 -52.62 -40.90
N LYS A 141 58.12 -53.88 -41.04
CA LYS A 141 59.08 -54.97 -41.09
C LYS A 141 59.50 -55.12 -42.55
N MET A 142 60.21 -54.11 -43.02
CA MET A 142 61.21 -54.26 -44.07
C MET A 142 62.31 -55.22 -43.57
N ASN A 143 62.79 -56.03 -44.49
CA ASN A 143 63.92 -56.97 -44.40
C ASN A 143 65.07 -56.48 -43.50
N VAL A 144 65.62 -57.36 -42.66
CA VAL A 144 66.95 -58.03 -42.76
C VAL A 144 67.03 -59.10 -41.67
#